data_AF-A0A318DN91-F1
#
_entry.id   AF-A0A318DN91-F1
#
_cell.length_a   1.000
_cell.length_b   1.000
_cell.length_c   1.000
_cell.angle_alpha   90.00
_cell.angle_beta   90.00
_cell.angle_gamma   90.00
#
_symmetry.space_group_name_H-M   'P 1'
#
loop_
_entity.id
_entity.type
_entity.pdbx_description
1 polymer ?
#
loop_
_entity_poly.entity_id
_entity_poly.type
_entity_poly.pdbx_seq_one_letter_code
_entity_poly.pdbx_strand_id
1 'polypeptide(L)' 'MSALQDYAKAMVRSDINRCIDIEIEHQLYGYPPELVSVGLEAIQNGLDAEEAIATYTNRGAES' A
#
# COMPACT_ATOMS: atom_id res chain seq x y z
N MET A 1 5.55 4.01 -14.43
CA MET A 1 4.56 4.64 -13.52
C MET A 1 4.61 3.84 -12.23
N SER A 2 4.66 4.47 -11.05
CA SER A 2 4.86 3.71 -9.80
C SER A 2 3.59 2.94 -9.42
N ALA A 3 3.74 1.83 -8.69
CA ALA A 3 2.62 1.04 -8.20
C ALA A 3 1.68 1.89 -7.33
N LEU A 4 2.21 2.79 -6.49
CA LEU A 4 1.43 3.74 -5.71
C LEU A 4 0.55 4.65 -6.58
N GLN A 5 1.10 5.20 -7.67
CA GLN A 5 0.34 6.04 -8.60
C GLN A 5 -0.74 5.25 -9.35
N ASP A 6 -0.46 4.00 -9.69
CA ASP A 6 -1.44 3.14 -10.35
C ASP A 6 -2.57 2.74 -9.39
N TYR A 7 -2.22 2.40 -8.15
CA TYR A 7 -3.15 2.10 -7.07
C TYR A 7 -4.09 3.28 -6.78
N ALA A 8 -3.52 4.49 -6.66
CA ALA A 8 -4.31 5.71 -6.48
C ALA A 8 -5.30 5.95 -7.64
N LYS A 9 -4.89 5.71 -8.90
CA LYS A 9 -5.78 5.87 -10.06
C LYS A 9 -6.85 4.79 -10.10
N ALA A 10 -6.53 3.55 -9.74
CA ALA A 10 -7.48 2.45 -9.64
C ALA A 10 -8.56 2.76 -8.60
N MET A 11 -8.16 3.23 -7.41
CA MET A 11 -9.09 3.67 -6.36
C MET A 11 -10.02 4.80 -6.83
N VAL A 12 -9.48 5.85 -7.46
CA VAL A 12 -10.29 6.98 -7.98
C VAL A 12 -11.30 6.54 -9.04
N ARG A 13 -10.98 5.50 -9.81
CA ARG A 13 -11.86 4.95 -10.86
C ARG A 13 -12.81 3.87 -10.35
N SER A 14 -12.76 3.53 -9.06
CA SER A 14 -13.46 2.38 -8.50
C SER A 14 -13.12 1.06 -9.22
N ASP A 15 -11.91 0.94 -9.77
CA ASP A 15 -11.42 -0.26 -10.43
C ASP A 15 -10.87 -1.24 -9.38
N ILE A 16 -11.81 -1.93 -8.71
CA ILE A 16 -11.51 -2.82 -7.57
C ILE A 16 -10.60 -3.97 -7.99
N ASN A 17 -10.79 -4.53 -9.18
CA ASN A 17 -9.94 -5.61 -9.67
C ASN A 17 -8.49 -5.15 -9.79
N ARG A 18 -8.26 -3.93 -10.32
CA ARG A 18 -6.90 -3.41 -10.42
C ARG A 18 -6.28 -3.13 -9.05
N CYS A 19 -7.06 -2.66 -8.07
CA CYS A 19 -6.57 -2.53 -6.69
C CYS A 19 -6.10 -3.89 -6.13
N ILE A 20 -6.92 -4.93 -6.27
CA ILE A 20 -6.61 -6.29 -5.80
C ILE A 20 -5.36 -6.84 -6.50
N ASP A 21 -5.25 -6.66 -7.82
CA ASP A 21 -4.07 -7.12 -8.57
C ASP A 21 -2.79 -6.48 -8.04
N ILE A 22 -2.80 -5.16 -7.81
CA ILE A 22 -1.64 -4.43 -7.26
C ILE A 22 -1.31 -4.92 -5.85
N GLU A 23 -2.32 -5.09 -5.01
CA GLU A 23 -2.16 -5.60 -3.64
C GLU A 23 -1.54 -7.00 -3.63
N ILE A 24 -1.97 -7.91 -4.50
CA ILE A 24 -1.40 -9.25 -4.63
C ILE A 24 0.03 -9.19 -5.18
N GLU A 25 0.28 -8.41 -6.23
CA GLU A 25 1.60 -8.22 -6.86
C GLU A 25 2.66 -7.77 -5.85
N HIS A 26 2.27 -6.98 -4.85
CA HIS A 26 3.17 -6.38 -3.86
C HIS A 26 3.10 -7.06 -2.48
N GLN A 27 2.40 -8.19 -2.37
CA GLN A 27 2.20 -8.92 -1.10
C GLN A 27 1.51 -8.10 0.00
N LEU A 28 0.66 -7.14 -0.40
CA LEU A 28 -0.12 -6.26 0.46
C LEU A 28 -1.61 -6.64 0.50
N TYR A 29 -2.01 -7.75 -0.11
CA TYR A 29 -3.40 -8.20 -0.09
C TYR A 29 -3.89 -8.51 1.32
N GLY A 30 -5.07 -7.99 1.66
CA GLY A 30 -5.67 -8.10 2.98
C GLY A 30 -5.34 -6.96 3.93
N TYR A 31 -4.37 -6.09 3.58
CA TYR A 31 -4.18 -4.82 4.28
C TYR A 31 -5.26 -3.80 3.88
N PRO A 32 -5.67 -2.89 4.78
CA PRO A 32 -6.52 -1.77 4.42
C PRO A 32 -5.80 -0.81 3.45
N PRO A 33 -6.53 -0.05 2.61
CA PRO A 33 -5.93 0.79 1.56
C PRO A 33 -4.88 1.79 2.04
N GLU A 34 -5.02 2.28 3.28
CA GLU A 34 -4.03 3.13 3.94
C GLU A 34 -2.69 2.42 4.13
N LEU A 35 -2.70 1.19 4.67
CA LEU A 35 -1.49 0.40 4.87
C LEU A 35 -0.90 -0.11 3.55
N VAL A 36 -1.76 -0.40 2.55
CA VAL A 36 -1.30 -0.66 1.19
C VAL A 36 -0.54 0.56 0.64
N SER A 37 -1.05 1.77 0.86
CA SER A 37 -0.40 3.00 0.40
C SER A 37 0.97 3.21 1.06
N VAL A 38 1.08 2.95 2.37
CA VAL A 38 2.35 2.99 3.11
C VAL A 38 3.34 1.96 2.56
N GLY A 39 2.90 0.72 2.35
CA GLY A 39 3.75 -0.35 1.80
C GLY A 39 4.23 -0.04 0.38
N LEU A 40 3.34 0.44 -0.50
CA LEU A 40 3.70 0.82 -1.87
C LEU A 40 4.66 2.01 -1.91
N GLU A 41 4.53 2.98 -1.00
CA GLU A 41 5.49 4.06 -0.85
C GLU A 41 6.87 3.55 -0.41
N ALA A 42 6.92 2.64 0.56
CA ALA A 42 8.17 2.01 1.01
C ALA A 42 8.89 1.28 -0.15
N ILE A 43 8.15 0.44 -0.89
CA ILE A 43 8.68 -0.28 -2.06
C ILE A 43 9.20 0.69 -3.11
N GLN A 44 8.48 1.78 -3.38
CA GLN A 44 8.91 2.81 -4.34
C GLN A 44 10.25 3.46 -3.94
N ASN A 45 10.54 3.54 -2.64
CA ASN A 45 11.78 4.09 -2.10
C ASN A 45 12.87 3.02 -1.85
N GLY A 46 12.63 1.75 -2.21
CA GLY A 46 13.57 0.65 -1.98
C GLY A 46 13.68 0.22 -0.51
N LEU A 47 12.64 0.47 0.28
CA LEU A 47 12.53 0.10 1.69
C LEU A 47 11.68 -1.18 1.84
N ASP A 48 11.76 -1.80 3.01
CA ASP A 48 10.92 -2.95 3.36
C ASP A 48 9.49 -2.51 3.68
N ALA A 49 8.51 -3.14 3.02
CA ALA A 49 7.10 -2.77 3.16
C ALA A 49 6.52 -3.17 4.52
N GLU A 50 6.88 -4.34 5.05
CA GLU A 50 6.38 -4.84 6.33
C GLU A 50 6.90 -3.99 7.48
N GLU A 51 8.19 -3.62 7.46
CA GLU A 51 8.81 -2.73 8.45
C GLU A 51 8.18 -1.33 8.44
N ALA A 52 7.91 -0.79 7.25
CA ALA A 52 7.24 0.50 7.10
C ALA A 52 5.81 0.47 7.66
N ILE A 53 5.04 -0.58 7.35
CA ILE A 53 3.68 -0.79 7.87
C ILE A 53 3.68 -0.97 9.40
N ALA A 54 4.62 -1.76 9.93
CA ALA A 54 4.76 -1.96 11.37
C ALA A 54 5.10 -0.64 12.09
N THR A 55 6.00 0.16 11.50
CA THR A 55 6.37 1.49 12.01
C THR A 55 5.17 2.44 12.00
N TYR A 56 4.38 2.44 10.92
CA TYR A 56 3.18 3.26 10.81
C TYR A 56 2.13 2.88 11.86
N THR A 57 1.88 1.58 12.03
CA THR A 57 0.89 1.05 12.96
C THR A 57 1.28 1.33 14.42
N ASN A 58 2.56 1.17 14.77
CA ASN A 58 3.04 1.46 16.12
C ASN A 58 2.93 2.94 16.48
N ARG A 59 3.11 3.87 15.53
CA ARG A 59 2.93 5.31 15.76
C ARG A 59 1.46 5.67 16.05
N GLY A 60 0.50 4.93 15.49
CA GLY A 60 -0.92 5.13 15.77
C GLY A 60 -1.37 4.65 17.15
N ALA A 61 -0.64 3.71 17.76
CA ALA A 61 -0.97 3.17 19.09
C ALA A 61 -0.51 4.07 20.26
N GLU A 62 0.35 5.06 19.99
CA GLU A 62 0.87 6.01 20.99
C GLU A 62 0.09 7.35 21.02
N SER A 63 -1.00 7.47 20.24
CA SER A 63 -1.82 8.68 20.11
C SER A 63 -3.13 8.62 20.89
#